data_AF-A0A3P6RG77-F1
#
_entry.id   AF-A0A3P6RG77-F1
#
_cell.length_a   1.000
_cell.length_b   1.000
_cell.length_c   1.000
_cell.angle_alpha   90.00
_cell.angle_beta   90.00
_cell.angle_gamma   90.00
#
_symmetry.space_group_name_H-M   'P 1'
#
loop_
_entity.id
_entity.type
_entity.pdbx_description
1 polymer ?
#
loop_
_entity_poly.entity_id
_entity_poly.type
_entity_poly.pdbx_seq_one_letter_code
_entity_poly.pdbx_strand_id
1 'polypeptide(L)'
;MIRFYMNLVSDFKIIISDILQVDLMICVHMVSASGTIGELVCRSPRKLEAFVSTGDVFLRPGYYIVICHSLSTLGSRKIQGFLAIHSSKPTFADMVPCSSALYTDSLVQLALKEGRLHSSLNGVYPRYITEDFSGLLLMVDNVLEDMYVHVKVECSNSINVLSSRGTLDVADSIPPLSRQVFQELGVYIVSRSHILDCDDFDTF
;
A
#
# COMPACT_ATOMS: atom_id res chain seq x y z
N MET A 1 9.91 -1.93 -10.65
CA MET A 1 9.15 -3.19 -10.51
C MET A 1 10.06 -4.33 -10.94
N ILE A 2 9.98 -5.47 -10.28
CA ILE A 2 10.67 -6.70 -10.71
C ILE A 2 9.64 -7.78 -10.98
N ARG A 3 9.80 -8.50 -12.08
CA ARG A 3 9.00 -9.68 -12.40
C ARG A 3 9.89 -10.90 -12.31
N PHE A 4 9.42 -11.96 -11.67
CA PHE A 4 10.17 -13.21 -11.59
C PHE A 4 9.26 -14.42 -11.72
N TYR A 5 9.85 -15.57 -12.02
CA TYR A 5 9.14 -16.83 -12.18
C TYR A 5 9.72 -17.91 -11.27
N MET A 6 8.83 -18.58 -10.54
CA MET A 6 9.14 -19.73 -9.68
C MET A 6 8.74 -21.02 -10.39
N ASN A 7 9.70 -21.92 -10.57
CA ASN A 7 9.46 -23.25 -11.13
C ASN A 7 9.01 -24.28 -10.08
N LEU A 8 9.42 -24.08 -8.83
CA LEU A 8 9.21 -25.00 -7.71
C LEU A 8 8.86 -24.19 -6.48
N VAL A 9 8.27 -24.84 -5.47
CA VAL A 9 8.13 -24.22 -4.15
C VAL A 9 9.53 -23.92 -3.59
N SER A 10 9.74 -22.70 -3.14
CA SER A 10 11.03 -22.25 -2.64
C SER A 10 10.89 -21.22 -1.54
N ASP A 11 11.77 -21.33 -0.55
CA ASP A 11 12.04 -20.27 0.42
C ASP A 11 12.59 -19.06 -0.32
N PHE A 12 11.93 -17.93 -0.11
CA PHE A 12 12.16 -16.69 -0.83
C PHE A 12 12.21 -15.53 0.14
N LYS A 13 13.25 -14.70 0.03
CA LYS A 13 13.42 -13.50 0.84
C LYS A 13 13.85 -12.34 -0.04
N ILE A 14 13.12 -11.24 0.07
CA ILE A 14 13.46 -9.99 -0.61
C ILE A 14 13.94 -8.99 0.44
N ILE A 15 15.01 -8.28 0.11
CA ILE A 15 15.53 -7.17 0.91
C ILE A 15 15.68 -5.98 -0.04
N ILE A 16 15.14 -4.84 0.35
CA ILE A 16 15.43 -3.56 -0.30
C ILE A 16 16.15 -2.66 0.67
N SER A 17 17.17 -1.97 0.20
CA SER A 17 17.77 -0.84 0.89
C SER A 17 17.79 0.37 -0.02
N ASP A 18 17.49 1.55 0.52
CA ASP A 18 17.65 2.83 -0.17
C ASP A 18 18.67 3.66 0.60
N ILE A 19 19.61 4.27 -0.13
CA ILE A 19 20.72 5.03 0.44
C ILE A 19 20.27 6.43 0.88
N LEU A 20 19.18 6.94 0.30
CA LEU A 20 18.68 8.30 0.45
C LEU A 20 17.29 8.37 1.11
N GLN A 21 16.53 7.27 1.12
CA GLN A 21 15.17 7.23 1.64
C GLN A 21 15.05 6.38 2.90
N VAL A 22 14.21 6.87 3.82
CA VAL A 22 13.82 6.21 5.07
C VAL A 22 12.31 5.98 5.07
N ASP A 23 11.73 5.50 3.97
CA ASP A 23 10.32 5.06 3.92
C ASP A 23 10.19 3.99 2.84
N LEU A 24 10.19 2.72 3.26
CA LEU A 24 10.24 1.60 2.36
C LEU A 24 9.22 0.54 2.73
N MET A 25 8.60 -0.06 1.72
CA MET A 25 7.76 -1.24 1.82
C MET A 25 7.88 -2.09 0.56
N ILE A 26 7.86 -3.40 0.70
CA ILE A 26 7.86 -4.36 -0.42
C ILE A 26 6.50 -5.03 -0.47
N CYS A 27 5.86 -5.07 -1.63
CA CYS A 27 4.70 -5.90 -1.90
C CYS A 27 5.03 -6.93 -2.99
N VAL A 28 4.71 -8.20 -2.72
CA VAL A 28 4.87 -9.30 -3.68
C VAL A 28 3.50 -9.74 -4.13
N HIS A 29 3.22 -9.63 -5.43
CA HIS A 29 1.96 -10.00 -6.04
C HIS A 29 2.14 -11.22 -6.93
N MET A 30 1.13 -12.08 -6.98
CA MET A 30 1.02 -13.05 -8.07
C MET A 30 0.55 -12.32 -9.32
N VAL A 31 1.11 -12.67 -10.48
CA VAL A 31 0.68 -12.09 -11.76
C VAL A 31 -0.72 -12.60 -12.09
N SER A 32 -1.63 -11.70 -12.42
CA SER A 32 -2.99 -12.03 -12.82
C SER A 32 -3.03 -12.76 -14.17
N ALA A 33 -4.17 -13.35 -14.51
CA ALA A 33 -4.37 -13.97 -15.84
C ALA A 33 -4.19 -12.98 -17.00
N SER A 34 -4.42 -11.68 -16.76
CA SER A 34 -4.18 -10.60 -17.74
C SER A 34 -2.74 -10.09 -17.77
N GLY A 35 -1.82 -10.69 -17.00
CA GLY A 35 -0.42 -10.29 -16.96
C GLY A 35 -0.13 -9.03 -16.13
N THR A 36 -1.10 -8.58 -15.32
CA THR A 36 -1.02 -7.38 -14.48
C THR A 36 -0.78 -7.73 -13.01
N ILE A 37 -0.78 -6.71 -12.13
CA ILE A 37 -0.80 -6.90 -10.68
C ILE A 37 -2.04 -7.73 -10.30
N GLY A 38 -1.81 -8.88 -9.66
CA GLY A 38 -2.86 -9.72 -9.10
C GLY A 38 -2.82 -9.72 -7.57
N GLU A 39 -3.29 -10.82 -6.98
CA GLU A 39 -3.41 -10.97 -5.53
C GLU A 39 -2.08 -10.69 -4.82
N LEU A 40 -2.13 -9.92 -3.73
CA LEU A 40 -1.00 -9.77 -2.83
C LEU A 40 -0.69 -11.12 -2.18
N VAL A 41 0.56 -11.58 -2.25
CA VAL A 41 1.01 -12.84 -1.66
C VAL A 41 1.58 -12.59 -0.28
N CYS A 42 2.46 -11.59 -0.16
CA CYS A 42 3.05 -11.13 1.08
C CYS A 42 3.56 -9.69 0.93
N ARG A 43 3.90 -9.07 2.06
CA ARG A 43 4.61 -7.80 2.10
C ARG A 43 5.65 -7.77 3.21
N SER A 44 6.57 -6.82 3.14
CA SER A 44 7.32 -6.40 4.32
C SER A 44 6.46 -5.46 5.19
N PRO A 45 6.82 -5.25 6.46
CA PRO A 45 6.41 -4.04 7.16
C PRO A 45 6.82 -2.81 6.34
N ARG A 46 6.02 -1.75 6.41
CA ARG A 46 6.48 -0.42 6.01
C ARG A 46 7.26 0.16 7.18
N LYS A 47 8.47 0.65 6.91
CA LYS A 47 9.33 1.22 7.96
C LYS A 47 10.01 2.48 7.50
N LEU A 48 10.27 3.35 8.48
CA LEU A 48 11.09 4.53 8.29
C LEU A 48 12.58 4.25 8.50
N GLU A 49 13.09 3.23 7.80
CA GLU A 49 14.44 2.71 7.95
C GLU A 49 15.14 2.62 6.59
N ALA A 50 16.47 2.52 6.59
CA ALA A 50 17.27 2.42 5.36
C ALA A 50 17.06 1.10 4.61
N PHE A 51 16.40 0.10 5.21
CA PHE A 51 16.08 -1.17 4.56
C PHE A 51 14.82 -1.81 5.13
N VAL A 52 14.15 -2.65 4.32
CA VAL A 52 13.09 -3.55 4.76
C VAL A 52 13.23 -4.91 4.10
N SER A 53 12.63 -5.94 4.71
CA SER A 53 12.62 -7.30 4.18
C SER A 53 11.27 -7.96 4.36
N THR A 54 10.92 -8.84 3.42
CA THR A 54 9.73 -9.70 3.49
C THR A 54 9.85 -10.80 4.55
N GLY A 55 11.04 -10.99 5.14
CA GLY A 55 11.35 -12.24 5.85
C GLY A 55 11.38 -13.44 4.91
N ASP A 56 11.35 -14.64 5.48
CA ASP A 56 11.32 -15.88 4.72
C ASP A 56 9.87 -16.21 4.32
N VAL A 57 9.63 -16.36 3.02
CA VAL A 57 8.32 -16.60 2.43
C VAL A 57 8.36 -17.81 1.52
N PHE A 58 7.36 -18.68 1.64
CA PHE A 58 7.20 -19.82 0.73
C PHE A 58 6.32 -19.42 -0.45
N LEU A 59 6.92 -19.38 -1.65
CA LEU A 59 6.19 -19.10 -2.89
C LEU A 59 5.88 -20.40 -3.62
N ARG A 60 4.70 -20.48 -4.23
CA ARG A 60 4.30 -21.60 -5.10
C ARG A 60 4.87 -21.38 -6.50
N PRO A 61 4.88 -22.40 -7.38
CA PRO A 61 5.22 -22.20 -8.77
C PRO A 61 4.29 -21.17 -9.43
N GLY A 62 4.85 -20.22 -10.18
CA GLY A 62 4.08 -19.13 -10.78
C GLY A 62 4.90 -17.88 -11.09
N TYR A 63 4.23 -16.92 -11.75
CA TYR A 63 4.79 -15.61 -12.04
C TYR A 63 4.43 -14.62 -10.94
N TYR A 64 5.42 -13.84 -10.53
CA TYR A 64 5.30 -12.87 -9.46
C TYR A 64 5.81 -11.50 -9.89
N ILE A 65 5.24 -10.46 -9.29
CA ILE A 65 5.66 -9.08 -9.41
C ILE A 65 6.01 -8.53 -8.03
N VAL A 66 7.18 -7.92 -7.91
CA VAL A 66 7.63 -7.17 -6.74
C VAL A 66 7.48 -5.68 -7.02
N ILE A 67 6.72 -4.99 -6.18
CA ILE A 67 6.63 -3.54 -6.14
C ILE A 67 7.28 -3.05 -4.86
N CYS A 68 8.25 -2.16 -5.03
CA CYS A 68 8.92 -1.48 -3.93
C CYS A 68 8.30 -0.09 -3.82
N HIS A 69 7.67 0.18 -2.69
CA HIS A 69 6.98 1.42 -2.41
C HIS A 69 7.84 2.33 -1.54
N SER A 70 7.75 3.61 -1.84
CA SER A 70 8.18 4.71 -0.97
C SER A 70 7.02 5.67 -0.91
N LEU A 71 6.28 5.65 0.20
CA LEU A 71 5.04 6.41 0.32
C LEU A 71 5.33 7.91 0.48
N SER A 72 6.48 8.26 1.04
CA SER A 72 6.99 9.62 1.05
C SER A 72 7.17 10.24 -0.34
N THR A 73 7.32 9.40 -1.37
CA THR A 73 7.52 9.87 -2.75
C THR A 73 6.42 9.43 -3.70
N LEU A 74 5.52 8.51 -3.32
CA LEU A 74 4.38 8.03 -4.13
C LEU A 74 4.77 7.63 -5.56
N GLY A 75 5.98 7.12 -5.76
CA GLY A 75 6.50 6.77 -7.09
C GLY A 75 6.94 7.97 -7.95
N SER A 76 6.84 9.21 -7.46
CA SER A 76 7.38 10.42 -8.12
C SER A 76 8.91 10.44 -8.13
N ARG A 77 9.55 9.80 -7.15
CA ARG A 77 10.99 9.58 -7.12
C ARG A 77 11.29 8.10 -7.20
N LYS A 78 12.31 7.77 -8.00
CA LYS A 78 12.86 6.42 -8.03
C LYS A 78 13.58 6.16 -6.71
N ILE A 79 13.30 5.01 -6.12
CA ILE A 79 14.08 4.44 -5.01
C ILE A 79 15.50 4.23 -5.53
N GLN A 80 16.49 4.84 -4.89
CA GLN A 80 17.90 4.73 -5.27
C GLN A 80 18.58 3.77 -4.31
N GLY A 81 18.59 2.49 -4.70
CA GLY A 81 18.85 1.43 -3.76
C GLY A 81 19.28 0.12 -4.38
N PHE A 82 19.51 -0.84 -3.51
CA PHE A 82 19.80 -2.22 -3.88
C PHE A 82 18.61 -3.10 -3.53
N LEU A 83 18.24 -3.98 -4.46
CA LEU A 83 17.32 -5.07 -4.19
C LEU A 83 18.09 -6.39 -4.23
N ALA A 84 18.03 -7.14 -3.14
CA ALA A 84 18.53 -8.49 -3.07
C ALA A 84 17.35 -9.47 -3.03
N ILE A 85 17.41 -10.49 -3.90
CA ILE A 85 16.48 -11.61 -3.91
C ILE A 85 17.27 -12.85 -3.53
N HIS A 86 16.92 -13.45 -2.41
CA HIS A 86 17.45 -14.73 -1.96
C HIS A 86 16.41 -15.80 -2.21
N SER A 87 16.80 -16.84 -2.94
CA SER A 87 15.96 -18.01 -3.20
C SER A 87 16.76 -19.29 -2.97
N SER A 88 16.11 -20.28 -2.36
CA SER A 88 16.67 -21.64 -2.24
C SER A 88 16.71 -22.38 -3.59
N LYS A 89 16.10 -21.83 -4.65
CA LYS A 89 16.04 -22.40 -6.00
C LYS A 89 16.48 -21.39 -7.07
N PRO A 90 17.08 -21.85 -8.18
CA PRO A 90 17.35 -20.99 -9.33
C PRO A 90 16.09 -20.27 -9.80
N THR A 91 16.19 -18.96 -9.90
CA THR A 91 15.07 -18.07 -10.21
C THR A 91 15.47 -17.13 -11.34
N PHE A 92 14.59 -16.95 -12.31
CA PHE A 92 14.74 -15.92 -13.31
C PHE A 92 13.97 -14.67 -12.88
N ALA A 93 14.64 -13.52 -12.88
CA ALA A 93 14.07 -12.24 -12.48
C ALA A 93 14.51 -11.14 -13.46
N ASP A 94 13.55 -10.33 -13.89
CA ASP A 94 13.73 -9.19 -14.78
C ASP A 94 13.23 -7.90 -14.13
N MET A 95 13.98 -6.82 -14.32
CA MET A 95 13.53 -5.48 -13.94
C MET A 95 12.72 -4.88 -15.09
N VAL A 96 11.50 -4.44 -14.76
CA VAL A 96 10.53 -3.96 -15.74
C VAL A 96 10.04 -2.55 -15.37
N PRO A 97 9.75 -1.68 -16.35
CA PRO A 97 9.17 -0.37 -16.08
C PRO A 97 7.88 -0.47 -15.26
N CYS A 98 7.72 0.43 -14.29
CA CYS A 98 6.54 0.51 -13.45
C CYS A 98 5.83 1.83 -13.73
N SER A 99 4.60 1.78 -14.23
CA SER A 99 3.76 2.98 -14.33
C SER A 99 3.19 3.35 -12.97
N SER A 100 2.76 4.60 -12.80
CA SER A 100 2.06 5.06 -11.59
C SER A 100 0.82 4.23 -11.28
N ALA A 101 0.08 3.81 -12.31
CA ALA A 101 -1.10 2.96 -12.15
C ALA A 101 -0.78 1.64 -11.44
N LEU A 102 0.37 1.00 -11.74
CA LEU A 102 0.76 -0.26 -11.10
C LEU A 102 1.13 -0.09 -9.62
N TYR A 103 1.63 1.10 -9.22
CA TYR A 103 1.82 1.41 -7.80
C TYR A 103 0.48 1.50 -7.08
N THR A 104 -0.50 2.20 -7.66
CA THR A 104 -1.85 2.30 -7.11
C THR A 104 -2.52 0.92 -7.04
N ASP A 105 -2.46 0.11 -8.09
CA ASP A 105 -3.04 -1.23 -8.13
C ASP A 105 -2.44 -2.13 -7.03
N SER A 106 -1.13 -2.04 -6.79
CA SER A 106 -0.45 -2.77 -5.72
C SER A 106 -0.99 -2.39 -4.33
N LEU A 107 -1.20 -1.10 -4.08
CA LEU A 107 -1.77 -0.60 -2.82
C LEU A 107 -3.26 -0.96 -2.66
N VAL A 108 -4.01 -0.99 -3.77
CA VAL A 108 -5.39 -1.47 -3.79
C VAL A 108 -5.45 -2.95 -3.40
N GLN A 109 -4.59 -3.80 -3.98
CA GLN A 109 -4.53 -5.22 -3.63
C GLN A 109 -4.12 -5.44 -2.18
N LEU A 110 -3.23 -4.60 -1.65
CA LEU A 110 -2.89 -4.59 -0.23
C LEU A 110 -4.11 -4.25 0.64
N ALA A 111 -4.79 -3.14 0.36
CA ALA A 111 -5.97 -2.71 1.11
C ALA A 111 -7.13 -3.71 1.01
N LEU A 112 -7.30 -4.38 -0.13
CA LEU A 112 -8.31 -5.44 -0.30
C LEU A 112 -7.99 -6.69 0.51
N LYS A 113 -6.71 -7.05 0.64
CA LYS A 113 -6.29 -8.28 1.33
C LYS A 113 -6.15 -8.11 2.84
N GLU A 114 -5.55 -7.03 3.28
CA GLU A 114 -5.20 -6.81 4.70
C GLU A 114 -6.00 -5.66 5.35
N GLY A 115 -6.72 -4.86 4.55
CA GLY A 115 -7.45 -3.71 5.07
C GLY A 115 -8.62 -4.13 5.95
N ARG A 116 -8.69 -3.55 7.14
CA ARG A 116 -9.83 -3.68 8.04
C ARG A 116 -10.98 -2.85 7.48
N LEU A 117 -12.14 -3.47 7.32
CA LEU A 117 -13.33 -2.77 6.85
C LEU A 117 -13.93 -1.98 8.01
N HIS A 118 -14.21 -0.70 7.76
CA HIS A 118 -15.00 0.11 8.68
C HIS A 118 -16.39 0.31 8.09
N SER A 119 -17.42 -0.23 8.74
CA SER A 119 -18.79 -0.15 8.26
C SER A 119 -19.54 0.98 8.98
N SER A 120 -19.43 2.21 8.48
CA SER A 120 -20.20 3.36 8.98
C SER A 120 -21.42 3.68 8.12
N LEU A 121 -21.35 3.42 6.81
CA LEU A 121 -22.39 3.83 5.85
C LEU A 121 -22.59 2.77 4.77
N ASN A 122 -23.86 2.37 4.55
CA ASN A 122 -24.20 1.46 3.47
C ASN A 122 -23.85 2.07 2.11
N GLY A 123 -23.19 1.29 1.26
CA GLY A 123 -22.74 1.76 -0.05
C GLY A 123 -21.39 2.48 -0.03
N VAL A 124 -20.76 2.61 1.14
CA VAL A 124 -19.39 3.15 1.28
C VAL A 124 -18.57 2.12 2.05
N TYR A 125 -17.44 1.70 1.48
CA TYR A 125 -16.56 0.69 2.09
C TYR A 125 -15.13 1.22 2.28
N PRO A 126 -14.90 1.98 3.36
CA PRO A 126 -13.58 2.34 3.83
C PRO A 126 -12.82 1.10 4.35
N ARG A 127 -11.61 0.90 3.86
CA ARG A 127 -10.65 -0.08 4.34
C ARG A 127 -9.38 0.63 4.78
N TYR A 128 -8.89 0.28 5.96
CA TYR A 128 -7.71 0.90 6.53
C TYR A 128 -6.65 -0.12 6.96
N ILE A 129 -5.38 0.27 6.90
CA ILE A 129 -4.24 -0.52 7.38
C ILE A 129 -3.36 0.39 8.23
N THR A 130 -3.13 -0.06 9.47
CA THR A 130 -2.22 0.58 10.45
C THR A 130 -1.15 -0.40 10.95
N GLU A 131 -1.48 -1.70 10.98
CA GLU A 131 -0.61 -2.78 11.42
C GLU A 131 0.61 -2.95 10.50
N ASP A 132 1.81 -2.92 11.09
CA ASP A 132 3.10 -2.96 10.37
C ASP A 132 3.21 -1.92 9.25
N PHE A 133 2.55 -0.77 9.39
CA PHE A 133 2.47 0.25 8.33
C PHE A 133 3.12 1.60 8.67
N SER A 134 3.53 1.82 9.93
CA SER A 134 4.11 3.10 10.39
C SER A 134 3.31 4.33 9.92
N GLY A 135 1.98 4.25 10.00
CA GLY A 135 1.03 5.26 9.53
C GLY A 135 -0.31 4.63 9.16
N LEU A 136 -1.09 5.34 8.34
CA LEU A 136 -2.41 4.94 7.87
C LEU A 136 -2.43 4.86 6.34
N LEU A 137 -2.84 3.71 5.83
CA LEU A 137 -3.34 3.57 4.46
C LEU A 137 -4.85 3.48 4.53
N LEU A 138 -5.55 4.35 3.80
CA LEU A 138 -7.01 4.35 3.70
C LEU A 138 -7.42 4.17 2.24
N MET A 139 -8.31 3.23 1.96
CA MET A 139 -8.93 3.05 0.66
C MET A 139 -10.44 3.12 0.85
N VAL A 140 -11.13 3.92 0.04
CA VAL A 140 -12.59 4.03 0.11
C VAL A 140 -13.18 3.64 -1.23
N ASP A 141 -14.07 2.65 -1.17
CA ASP A 141 -14.98 2.32 -2.27
C ASP A 141 -16.30 3.08 -2.08
N ASN A 142 -16.66 3.91 -3.05
CA ASN A 142 -17.98 4.50 -3.15
C ASN A 142 -18.79 3.73 -4.20
N VAL A 143 -19.76 2.93 -3.77
CA VAL A 143 -20.66 2.19 -4.68
C VAL A 143 -22.03 2.85 -4.80
N LEU A 144 -22.20 4.05 -4.25
CA LEU A 144 -23.42 4.84 -4.43
C LEU A 144 -23.47 5.31 -5.89
N GLU A 145 -24.68 5.34 -6.48
CA GLU A 145 -24.87 5.65 -7.90
C GLU A 145 -24.99 7.16 -8.17
N ASP A 146 -25.42 7.93 -7.17
CA ASP A 146 -25.81 9.35 -7.30
C ASP A 146 -25.18 10.27 -6.26
N MET A 147 -24.35 9.73 -5.35
CA MET A 147 -23.74 10.48 -4.25
C MET A 147 -22.22 10.47 -4.29
N TYR A 148 -21.63 11.64 -4.07
CA TYR A 148 -20.21 11.78 -3.77
C TYR A 148 -19.97 11.47 -2.29
N VAL A 149 -18.84 10.84 -2.00
CA VAL A 149 -18.36 10.64 -0.63
C VAL A 149 -17.27 11.66 -0.37
N HIS A 150 -17.45 12.47 0.67
CA HIS A 150 -16.44 13.41 1.13
C HIS A 150 -15.64 12.77 2.26
N VAL A 151 -14.33 12.72 2.08
CA VAL A 151 -13.38 12.22 3.08
C VAL A 151 -12.59 13.42 3.57
N LYS A 152 -12.60 13.65 4.88
CA LYS A 152 -11.75 14.65 5.52
C LYS A 152 -10.79 13.93 6.45
N VAL A 153 -9.53 14.30 6.37
CA VAL A 153 -8.49 13.85 7.29
C VAL A 153 -7.90 15.09 7.93
N GLU A 154 -8.07 15.21 9.23
CA GLU A 154 -7.53 16.32 10.01
C GLU A 154 -6.44 15.78 10.94
N CYS A 155 -5.20 16.21 10.68
CA CYS A 155 -4.01 15.81 11.42
C CYS A 155 -3.29 17.02 12.02
N SER A 156 -3.98 18.16 12.17
CA SER A 156 -3.41 19.43 12.67
C SER A 156 -2.77 19.32 14.06
N ASN A 157 -3.23 18.36 14.88
CA ASN A 157 -2.72 18.12 16.24
C ASN A 157 -1.68 16.99 16.31
N SER A 158 -1.42 16.31 15.19
CA SER A 158 -0.49 15.18 15.12
C SER A 158 0.93 15.67 14.85
N ILE A 159 1.90 15.15 15.60
CA ILE A 159 3.32 15.44 15.39
C ILE A 159 3.91 14.36 14.45
N ASN A 160 4.75 14.78 13.49
CA ASN A 160 5.39 13.92 12.49
C ASN A 160 4.44 13.26 11.46
N VAL A 161 3.53 14.05 10.88
CA VAL A 161 2.67 13.58 9.80
C VAL A 161 3.25 13.91 8.42
N LEU A 162 3.32 12.91 7.53
CA LEU A 162 3.63 13.10 6.11
C LEU A 162 2.43 12.63 5.28
N SER A 163 1.69 13.60 4.74
CA SER A 163 0.53 13.34 3.89
C SER A 163 0.91 13.12 2.44
N SER A 164 0.19 12.21 1.78
CA SER A 164 0.21 12.08 0.31
C SER A 164 -0.27 13.34 -0.44
N ARG A 165 -0.91 14.30 0.25
CA ARG A 165 -1.34 15.60 -0.27
C ARG A 165 -0.46 16.77 0.18
N GLY A 166 0.55 16.51 1.02
CA GLY A 166 1.49 17.53 1.49
C GLY A 166 0.91 18.53 2.50
N THR A 167 -0.32 18.31 2.99
CA THR A 167 -0.99 19.15 4.00
C THR A 167 -1.53 18.28 5.13
N LEU A 168 -1.72 18.87 6.31
CA LEU A 168 -2.24 18.15 7.50
C LEU A 168 -3.77 18.13 7.57
N ASP A 169 -4.44 19.03 6.84
CA ASP A 169 -5.88 19.00 6.65
C ASP A 169 -6.12 18.70 5.17
N VAL A 170 -6.78 17.58 4.92
CA VAL A 170 -7.03 17.05 3.58
C VAL A 170 -8.52 16.79 3.47
N ALA A 171 -9.14 17.39 2.46
CA ALA A 171 -10.50 17.07 2.06
C ALA A 171 -10.48 16.56 0.62
N ASP A 172 -11.02 15.37 0.40
CA ASP A 172 -11.12 14.74 -0.92
C ASP A 172 -12.58 14.34 -1.19
N SER A 173 -12.94 14.30 -2.47
CA SER A 173 -14.30 13.94 -2.92
C SER A 173 -14.22 12.76 -3.86
N ILE A 174 -14.89 11.67 -3.48
CA ILE A 174 -14.90 10.40 -4.21
C ILE A 174 -16.21 10.32 -5.00
N PRO A 175 -16.15 10.34 -6.35
CA PRO A 175 -17.33 10.25 -7.20
C PRO A 175 -18.14 8.96 -6.97
N PRO A 176 -19.43 8.95 -7.38
CA PRO A 176 -20.22 7.74 -7.48
C PRO A 176 -19.49 6.62 -8.22
N LEU A 177 -19.70 5.37 -7.80
CA LEU A 177 -19.16 4.17 -8.44
C LEU A 177 -17.63 4.20 -8.66
N SER A 178 -16.89 4.77 -7.71
CA SER A 178 -15.44 4.94 -7.82
C SER A 178 -14.68 4.53 -6.56
N ARG A 179 -13.37 4.35 -6.72
CA ARG A 179 -12.43 3.98 -5.65
C ARG A 179 -11.31 4.99 -5.57
N GLN A 180 -10.92 5.36 -4.35
CA GLN A 180 -9.75 6.19 -4.13
C GLN A 180 -8.89 5.63 -2.99
N VAL A 181 -7.57 5.78 -3.13
CA VAL A 181 -6.58 5.40 -2.12
C VAL A 181 -5.93 6.68 -1.59
N PHE A 182 -5.85 6.76 -0.27
CA PHE A 182 -5.28 7.84 0.52
C PHE A 182 -4.19 7.28 1.41
N GLN A 183 -3.16 8.09 1.65
CA GLN A 183 -2.04 7.71 2.51
C GLN A 183 -1.66 8.87 3.41
N GLU A 184 -1.52 8.55 4.69
CA GLU A 184 -1.05 9.46 5.73
C GLU A 184 0.02 8.72 6.56
N LEU A 185 1.18 9.33 6.72
CA LEU A 185 2.26 8.85 7.58
C LEU A 185 2.06 9.53 8.93
N GLY A 186 1.93 8.83 10.06
CA GLY A 186 1.70 9.41 11.41
C GLY A 186 0.33 9.09 12.06
N VAL A 187 0.20 9.33 13.38
CA VAL A 187 -0.82 8.79 14.32
C VAL A 187 -1.89 9.85 14.71
N TYR A 188 -3.17 9.42 14.72
CA TYR A 188 -4.52 9.93 15.13
C TYR A 188 -4.78 11.35 15.74
N ILE A 189 -6.02 11.89 15.54
CA ILE A 189 -6.98 12.59 16.49
C ILE A 189 -8.06 13.49 15.78
N VAL A 190 -9.35 13.19 16.01
CA VAL A 190 -10.47 13.92 16.69
C VAL A 190 -11.41 14.91 15.92
N SER A 191 -12.52 14.58 15.20
CA SER A 191 -13.90 15.21 15.36
C SER A 191 -14.92 15.21 14.16
N ARG A 192 -16.19 14.87 14.50
CA ARG A 192 -17.48 14.72 13.76
C ARG A 192 -17.84 15.65 12.57
N SER A 193 -18.31 15.05 11.45
CA SER A 193 -19.75 14.85 11.06
C SER A 193 -19.95 14.44 9.56
N HIS A 194 -20.72 13.37 9.25
CA HIS A 194 -20.97 12.77 7.89
C HIS A 194 -19.82 12.80 6.88
N ILE A 195 -18.63 12.70 7.45
CA ILE A 195 -17.31 12.68 6.90
C ILE A 195 -16.74 11.36 7.43
N LEU A 196 -16.03 10.60 6.60
CA LEU A 196 -15.24 9.48 7.12
C LEU A 196 -14.06 10.08 7.89
N ASP A 197 -14.27 10.35 9.18
CA ASP A 197 -13.26 10.88 10.07
C ASP A 197 -12.27 9.75 10.43
N CYS A 198 -10.97 10.05 10.42
CA CYS A 198 -9.93 9.03 10.70
C CYS A 198 -10.02 8.43 12.12
N ASP A 199 -10.86 8.99 12.98
CA ASP A 199 -11.07 8.58 14.38
C ASP A 199 -11.98 7.38 14.53
N ASP A 200 -12.79 7.11 13.51
CA ASP A 200 -13.70 5.98 13.48
C ASP A 200 -12.95 4.64 13.31
N PHE A 201 -11.66 4.71 12.96
CA PHE A 201 -10.77 3.56 12.76
C PHE A 201 -10.00 3.15 14.03
N ASP A 202 -10.24 3.86 15.13
CA ASP A 202 -9.42 3.87 16.35
C ASP A 202 -10.08 3.12 17.53
N THR A 203 -10.58 1.91 17.25
CA THR A 203 -10.74 0.90 18.30
C THR A 203 -9.57 -0.06 18.21
N PHE A 204 -8.55 0.19 19.06
CA PHE A 204 -7.54 -0.70 19.67
C PHE A 204 -6.11 -0.15 19.64
#